data_AF-A0A2J8IXY0-F1
#
_entry.id   AF-A0A2J8IXY0-F1
#
_cell.length_a   1.000
_cell.length_b   1.000
_cell.length_c   1.000
_cell.angle_alpha   90.00
_cell.angle_beta   90.00
_cell.angle_gamma   90.00
#
_symmetry.space_group_name_H-M   'P 1'
#
loop_
_entity.id
_entity.type
_entity.pdbx_description
1 polymer ?
#
loop_
_entity_poly.entity_id
_entity_poly.type
_entity_poly.pdbx_seq_one_letter_code
_entity_poly.pdbx_strand_id
1 'polypeptide(L)'
;QQQTVYRPTLVKAWNMDELQAYVQLVSLGNPDFIGVKGVTYCGESSASSLTMAHVPWHEEVVQFVRELVDLIPDYEIACEHEHSNCLLIAHRKFKIGGEWWTWIDYNCFQELIQEYEDSGGSKTFSAKDYMARTPHWALFGANERSFDPKDTRHQRKNKSKAISGC
;
A
#
# COMPACT_ATOMS: atom_id res chain seq x y z
N GLN A 1 19.66 -9.12 0.66
CA GLN A 1 19.09 -7.75 0.65
C GLN A 1 17.62 -7.83 1.04
N GLN A 2 17.21 -7.15 2.11
CA GLN A 2 15.82 -7.16 2.58
C GLN A 2 14.93 -6.28 1.70
N GLN A 3 13.63 -6.58 1.67
CA GLN A 3 12.60 -5.74 1.06
C GLN A 3 12.45 -4.44 1.85
N THR A 4 12.38 -3.31 1.15
CA THR A 4 12.28 -1.96 1.72
C THR A 4 10.92 -1.35 1.41
N VAL A 5 10.29 -0.74 2.42
CA VAL A 5 8.95 -0.18 2.28
C VAL A 5 8.89 1.21 2.89
N TYR A 6 8.44 2.18 2.12
CA TYR A 6 8.00 3.48 2.64
C TYR A 6 6.51 3.42 2.92
N ARG A 7 6.08 3.98 4.05
CA ARG A 7 4.68 3.91 4.49
C ARG A 7 4.18 5.28 4.94
N PRO A 8 3.94 6.20 4.00
CA PRO A 8 3.37 7.49 4.32
C PRO A 8 1.89 7.34 4.70
N THR A 9 1.49 8.12 5.71
CA THR A 9 0.07 8.27 6.09
C THR A 9 -0.42 9.63 5.60
N LEU A 10 -1.43 9.65 4.75
CA LEU A 10 -2.01 10.88 4.20
C LEU A 10 -3.06 11.46 5.14
N VAL A 11 -2.95 12.76 5.37
CA VAL A 11 -3.84 13.56 6.21
C VAL A 11 -4.22 14.81 5.40
N LYS A 12 -5.53 15.01 5.17
CA LYS A 12 -6.03 16.17 4.43
C LYS A 12 -5.60 17.47 5.09
N ALA A 13 -5.33 18.48 4.27
CA ALA A 13 -4.90 19.82 4.68
C ALA A 13 -3.58 19.86 5.47
N TRP A 14 -2.84 18.74 5.54
CA TRP A 14 -1.60 18.64 6.31
C TRP A 14 -0.43 18.23 5.41
N ASN A 15 -0.54 17.15 4.64
CA ASN A 15 0.57 16.65 3.82
C ASN A 15 0.19 16.23 2.39
N MET A 16 -1.10 16.26 2.03
CA MET A 16 -1.53 15.83 0.69
C MET A 16 -1.13 16.81 -0.43
N ASP A 17 -0.71 18.03 -0.09
CA ASP A 17 -0.26 19.03 -1.07
C ASP A 17 1.26 18.99 -1.32
N GLU A 18 2.00 18.14 -0.58
CA GLU A 18 3.47 18.08 -0.59
C GLU A 18 4.04 17.07 -1.60
N LEU A 19 3.38 16.89 -2.75
CA LEU A 19 3.70 15.85 -3.74
C LEU A 19 5.20 15.80 -4.12
N GLN A 20 5.81 16.97 -4.35
CA GLN A 20 7.23 17.07 -4.73
C GLN A 20 8.19 16.59 -3.63
N ALA A 21 7.83 16.79 -2.35
CA ALA A 21 8.65 16.30 -1.25
C ALA A 21 8.64 14.76 -1.21
N TYR A 22 7.49 14.13 -1.47
CA TYR A 22 7.41 12.67 -1.60
C TYR A 22 8.24 12.14 -2.76
N VAL A 23 8.20 12.79 -3.92
CA VAL A 23 9.03 12.41 -5.07
C VAL A 23 10.52 12.43 -4.69
N GLN A 24 10.99 13.50 -4.06
CA GLN A 24 12.39 13.61 -3.63
C GLN A 24 12.78 12.50 -2.64
N LEU A 25 11.91 12.19 -1.68
CA LEU A 25 12.15 11.10 -0.72
C LEU A 25 12.22 9.74 -1.42
N VAL A 26 11.31 9.47 -2.36
CA VAL A 26 11.31 8.22 -3.14
C VAL A 26 12.58 8.12 -3.99
N SER A 27 13.00 9.19 -4.65
CA SER A 27 14.24 9.21 -5.42
C SER A 27 15.49 8.99 -4.56
N LEU A 28 15.50 9.52 -3.33
CA LEU A 28 16.61 9.34 -2.40
C LEU A 28 16.69 7.90 -1.87
N GLY A 29 15.54 7.33 -1.52
CA GLY A 29 15.45 6.01 -0.89
C GLY A 29 15.45 4.83 -1.86
N ASN A 30 14.89 5.04 -3.05
CA ASN A 30 14.58 4.00 -4.03
C ASN A 30 13.98 2.72 -3.40
N PRO A 31 12.91 2.83 -2.59
CA PRO A 31 12.34 1.68 -1.89
C PRO A 31 11.75 0.65 -2.86
N ASP A 32 11.65 -0.60 -2.43
CA ASP A 32 10.97 -1.64 -3.22
C ASP A 32 9.47 -1.36 -3.38
N PHE A 33 8.85 -0.86 -2.30
CA PHE A 33 7.41 -0.59 -2.21
C PHE A 33 7.11 0.71 -1.49
N ILE A 34 5.97 1.32 -1.82
CA ILE A 34 5.42 2.47 -1.11
C ILE A 34 3.96 2.14 -0.77
N GLY A 35 3.69 1.91 0.51
CA GLY A 35 2.35 1.66 1.04
C GLY A 35 1.70 2.95 1.52
N VAL A 36 0.89 3.57 0.68
CA VAL A 36 0.21 4.83 1.01
C VAL A 36 -1.09 4.53 1.72
N LYS A 37 -1.29 5.11 2.91
CA LYS A 37 -2.50 4.89 3.71
C LYS A 37 -3.17 6.20 4.08
N GLY A 38 -4.47 6.33 3.85
CA GLY A 38 -5.26 7.42 4.42
C GLY A 38 -5.37 7.30 5.94
N VAL A 39 -5.20 8.40 6.67
CA VAL A 39 -5.33 8.41 8.12
C VAL A 39 -6.71 7.91 8.56
N THR A 40 -6.75 7.12 9.63
CA THR A 40 -8.01 6.68 10.23
C THR A 40 -8.23 7.44 11.53
N TYR A 41 -9.43 7.99 11.70
CA TYR A 41 -9.80 8.68 12.92
C TYR A 41 -10.14 7.69 14.03
N CYS A 42 -9.50 7.84 15.19
CA CYS A 42 -9.67 6.95 16.34
C CYS A 42 -10.48 7.57 17.49
N GLY A 43 -11.12 8.72 17.27
CA GLY A 43 -11.86 9.46 18.29
C GLY A 43 -11.11 10.71 18.79
N GLU A 44 -11.80 11.52 19.59
CA GLU A 44 -11.26 12.75 20.14
C GLU A 44 -10.28 12.45 21.28
N SER A 45 -9.16 13.16 21.30
CA SER A 45 -8.23 13.13 22.43
C SER A 45 -7.73 14.54 22.69
N SER A 46 -7.40 14.86 23.95
CA SER A 46 -6.83 16.16 24.30
C SER A 46 -5.47 16.43 23.64
N ALA A 47 -4.82 15.39 23.10
CA ALA A 47 -3.51 15.47 22.48
C ALA A 47 -3.53 15.61 20.94
N SER A 48 -4.71 15.60 20.30
CA SER A 48 -4.83 15.63 18.84
C SER A 48 -5.92 16.59 18.37
N SER A 49 -5.58 17.45 17.41
CA SER A 49 -6.53 18.28 16.66
C SER A 49 -7.11 17.56 15.43
N LEU A 50 -6.79 16.28 15.22
CA LEU A 50 -7.27 15.51 14.08
C LEU A 50 -8.77 15.26 14.23
N THR A 51 -9.50 15.50 13.15
CA THR A 51 -10.96 15.31 13.08
C THR A 51 -11.31 14.48 11.86
N MET A 52 -12.58 14.06 11.75
CA MET A 52 -13.08 13.36 10.56
C MET A 52 -12.85 14.15 9.26
N ALA A 53 -12.83 15.48 9.29
CA ALA A 53 -12.56 16.30 8.11
C ALA A 53 -11.15 16.11 7.54
N HIS A 54 -10.21 15.65 8.37
CA HIS A 54 -8.83 15.37 7.98
C HIS A 54 -8.64 13.98 7.35
N VAL A 55 -9.65 13.11 7.45
CA VAL A 55 -9.62 11.76 6.88
C VAL A 55 -9.88 11.83 5.37
N PRO A 56 -8.94 11.40 4.52
CA PRO A 56 -9.18 11.32 3.09
C PRO A 56 -10.16 10.19 2.76
N TRP A 57 -11.02 10.44 1.77
CA TRP A 57 -11.76 9.41 1.06
C TRP A 57 -10.80 8.57 0.24
N HIS A 58 -11.22 7.36 -0.13
CA HIS A 58 -10.35 6.47 -0.89
C HIS A 58 -9.98 7.05 -2.25
N GLU A 59 -10.95 7.67 -2.92
CA GLU A 59 -10.77 8.30 -4.22
C GLU A 59 -9.73 9.44 -4.17
N GLU A 60 -9.63 10.17 -3.06
CA GLU A 60 -8.61 11.22 -2.88
C GLU A 60 -7.22 10.62 -2.69
N VAL A 61 -7.10 9.50 -1.98
CA VAL A 61 -5.82 8.76 -1.87
C VAL A 61 -5.43 8.19 -3.23
N VAL A 62 -6.37 7.63 -3.99
CA VAL A 62 -6.12 7.15 -5.37
C VAL A 62 -5.62 8.29 -6.26
N GLN A 63 -6.26 9.47 -6.19
CA GLN A 63 -5.86 10.63 -6.99
C GLN A 63 -4.44 11.09 -6.66
N PHE A 64 -4.14 11.26 -5.37
CA PHE A 64 -2.79 11.60 -4.92
C PHE A 64 -1.75 10.57 -5.40
N VAL A 65 -2.06 9.28 -5.29
CA VAL A 65 -1.14 8.21 -5.70
C VAL A 65 -0.92 8.20 -7.21
N ARG A 66 -1.95 8.47 -8.01
CA ARG A 66 -1.83 8.61 -9.48
C ARG A 66 -0.88 9.75 -9.85
N GLU A 67 -1.08 10.92 -9.26
CA GLU A 67 -0.21 12.08 -9.48
C GLU A 67 1.23 11.80 -9.02
N LEU A 68 1.41 11.06 -7.93
CA LEU A 68 2.74 10.66 -7.46
C LEU A 68 3.42 9.74 -8.47
N VAL A 69 2.77 8.65 -8.91
CA VAL A 69 3.39 7.67 -9.82
C VAL A 69 3.73 8.26 -11.19
N ASP A 70 3.01 9.28 -11.65
CA ASP A 70 3.33 10.01 -12.87
C ASP A 70 4.69 10.73 -12.78
N LEU A 71 5.16 11.03 -11.57
CA LEU A 71 6.43 11.72 -11.29
C LEU A 71 7.58 10.77 -10.92
N ILE A 72 7.31 9.48 -10.66
CA ILE A 72 8.31 8.45 -10.31
C ILE A 72 8.30 7.29 -11.33
N PRO A 73 8.98 7.44 -12.48
CA PRO A 73 8.82 6.58 -13.66
C PRO A 73 9.36 5.15 -13.54
N ASP A 74 9.86 4.73 -12.37
CA ASP A 74 10.23 3.33 -12.07
C ASP A 74 9.17 2.59 -11.25
N TYR A 75 8.10 3.30 -10.86
CA TYR A 75 7.04 2.81 -10.00
C TYR A 75 5.68 2.84 -10.70
N GLU A 76 4.80 1.93 -10.27
CA GLU A 76 3.40 1.87 -10.69
C GLU A 76 2.52 1.36 -9.54
N ILE A 77 1.21 1.60 -9.65
CA ILE A 77 0.24 1.08 -8.69
C ILE A 77 0.05 -0.42 -8.92
N ALA A 78 0.31 -1.23 -7.89
CA ALA A 78 0.14 -2.67 -7.94
C ALA A 78 -1.21 -3.12 -7.37
N CYS A 79 -1.60 -2.58 -6.20
CA CYS A 79 -2.77 -3.03 -5.45
C CYS A 79 -3.54 -1.85 -4.82
N GLU A 80 -4.84 -2.04 -4.55
CA GLU A 80 -5.64 -1.17 -3.66
C GLU A 80 -6.35 -1.97 -2.59
N HIS A 81 -6.28 -1.53 -1.33
CA HIS A 81 -7.09 -2.03 -0.23
C HIS A 81 -8.09 -0.95 0.18
N GLU A 82 -9.21 -0.87 -0.55
CA GLU A 82 -10.22 0.17 -0.36
C GLU A 82 -10.75 0.22 1.08
N HIS A 83 -11.07 -0.95 1.66
CA HIS A 83 -11.65 -1.05 2.99
C HIS A 83 -10.72 -0.56 4.12
N SER A 84 -9.41 -0.52 3.85
CA SER A 84 -8.38 0.00 4.77
C SER A 84 -7.86 1.38 4.34
N ASN A 85 -8.41 1.94 3.26
CA ASN A 85 -7.94 3.14 2.58
C ASN A 85 -6.43 3.14 2.27
N CYS A 86 -5.95 2.04 1.68
CA CYS A 86 -4.54 1.85 1.35
C CYS A 86 -4.34 1.61 -0.15
N LEU A 87 -3.22 2.08 -0.69
CA LEU A 87 -2.70 1.67 -1.98
C LEU A 87 -1.26 1.18 -1.86
N LEU A 88 -0.90 0.22 -2.70
CA LEU A 88 0.47 -0.27 -2.84
C LEU A 88 1.02 0.18 -4.19
N ILE A 89 2.04 1.01 -4.13
CA ILE A 89 2.91 1.33 -5.26
C ILE A 89 4.11 0.38 -5.19
N ALA A 90 4.48 -0.22 -6.32
CA ALA A 90 5.61 -1.14 -6.41
C ALA A 90 6.60 -0.68 -7.49
N HIS A 91 7.88 -0.91 -7.26
CA HIS A 91 8.90 -0.73 -8.28
C HIS A 91 8.67 -1.77 -9.41
N ARG A 92 8.78 -1.33 -10.67
CA ARG A 92 8.65 -2.16 -11.88
C ARG A 92 9.52 -3.43 -11.91
N LYS A 93 10.57 -3.54 -11.09
CA LYS A 93 11.37 -4.77 -10.96
C LYS A 93 10.60 -5.96 -10.39
N PHE A 94 9.42 -5.73 -9.79
CA PHE A 94 8.46 -6.75 -9.36
C PHE A 94 7.34 -6.99 -10.38
N LYS A 95 7.44 -6.42 -11.58
CA LYS A 95 6.51 -6.65 -12.69
C LYS A 95 7.14 -7.56 -13.73
N ILE A 96 6.87 -8.86 -13.63
CA ILE A 96 7.49 -9.90 -14.47
C ILE A 96 6.50 -10.32 -15.55
N GLY A 97 6.87 -10.19 -16.82
CA GLY A 97 5.98 -10.54 -17.94
C GLY A 97 4.70 -9.72 -18.00
N GLY A 98 4.70 -8.50 -17.46
CA GLY A 98 3.52 -7.65 -17.35
C GLY A 98 2.62 -7.94 -16.14
N GLU A 99 2.93 -8.97 -15.35
CA GLU A 99 2.18 -9.35 -14.15
C GLU A 99 2.90 -8.89 -12.89
N TRP A 100 2.13 -8.55 -11.85
CA TRP A 100 2.68 -8.15 -10.56
C TRP A 100 3.07 -9.36 -9.71
N TRP A 101 4.24 -9.28 -9.09
CA TRP A 101 4.79 -10.27 -8.16
C TRP A 101 5.16 -9.57 -6.85
N THR A 102 4.14 -9.04 -6.18
CA THR A 102 4.31 -8.22 -4.97
C THR A 102 3.95 -8.97 -3.69
N TRP A 103 3.52 -10.23 -3.80
CA TRP A 103 3.22 -11.08 -2.66
C TRP A 103 4.47 -11.81 -2.17
N ILE A 104 4.38 -12.34 -0.95
CA ILE A 104 5.45 -13.11 -0.33
C ILE A 104 5.10 -14.58 -0.41
N ASP A 105 5.97 -15.38 -1.02
CA ASP A 105 5.98 -16.82 -0.83
C ASP A 105 6.59 -17.12 0.53
N TYR A 106 5.73 -17.29 1.54
CA TYR A 106 6.18 -17.54 2.91
C TYR A 106 6.91 -18.86 3.07
N ASN A 107 6.58 -19.89 2.29
CA ASN A 107 7.27 -21.18 2.39
C ASN A 107 8.70 -21.02 1.88
N CYS A 108 8.85 -20.42 0.69
CA CYS A 108 10.17 -20.14 0.12
C CYS A 108 10.98 -19.18 1.02
N PHE A 109 10.35 -18.12 1.55
CA PHE A 109 11.02 -17.20 2.47
C PHE A 109 11.56 -17.90 3.73
N GLN A 110 10.78 -18.81 4.32
CA GLN A 110 11.19 -19.57 5.50
C GLN A 110 12.41 -20.47 5.20
N GLU A 111 12.41 -21.15 4.05
CA GLU A 111 13.55 -21.95 3.60
C GLU A 111 14.81 -21.09 3.40
N LEU A 112 14.68 -19.94 2.72
CA LEU A 112 15.78 -19.02 2.47
C LEU A 112 16.38 -18.43 3.76
N ILE A 113 15.54 -18.12 4.75
CA ILE A 113 15.99 -17.67 6.07
C ILE A 113 16.75 -18.77 6.79
N GLN A 114 16.24 -20.01 6.78
CA GLN A 114 16.92 -21.14 7.40
C GLN A 114 18.30 -21.36 6.76
N GLU A 115 18.40 -21.31 5.44
CA GLU A 115 19.68 -21.43 4.74
C GLU A 115 20.65 -20.29 5.05
N TYR A 116 20.15 -19.06 5.18
CA TYR A 116 20.96 -17.92 5.60
C TYR A 116 21.53 -18.13 7.01
N GLU A 117 20.71 -18.59 7.96
CA GLU A 117 21.12 -18.86 9.33
C GLU A 117 22.12 -20.02 9.43
N ASP A 118 21.83 -21.16 8.80
CA ASP A 118 22.68 -22.35 8.81
C ASP A 118 24.06 -22.10 8.18
N SER A 119 24.12 -21.18 7.22
CA SER A 119 25.34 -20.82 6.50
C SER A 119 26.14 -19.69 7.18
N GLY A 120 25.71 -19.22 8.35
CA GLY A 120 26.33 -18.09 9.05
C GLY A 120 26.29 -16.78 8.26
N GLY A 121 25.27 -16.60 7.41
CA GLY A 121 25.08 -15.43 6.56
C GLY A 121 25.85 -15.45 5.23
N SER A 122 26.48 -16.57 4.87
CA SER A 122 27.20 -16.69 3.58
C SER A 122 26.26 -16.93 2.39
N LYS A 123 25.19 -17.70 2.57
CA LYS A 123 24.10 -17.82 1.60
C LYS A 123 23.13 -16.65 1.79
N THR A 124 23.18 -15.69 0.88
CA THR A 124 22.28 -14.52 0.91
C THR A 124 21.18 -14.65 -0.12
N PHE A 125 20.06 -13.98 0.15
CA PHE A 125 18.92 -13.90 -0.76
C PHE A 125 18.35 -12.48 -0.78
N SER A 126 17.42 -12.24 -1.68
CA SER A 126 16.81 -10.95 -1.98
C SER A 126 15.28 -11.04 -2.03
N ALA A 127 14.61 -9.89 -2.06
CA ALA A 127 13.16 -9.83 -2.25
C ALA A 127 12.65 -10.55 -3.51
N LYS A 128 13.53 -10.75 -4.50
CA LYS A 128 13.16 -11.46 -5.72
C LYS A 128 13.09 -12.97 -5.58
N ASP A 129 13.76 -13.52 -4.58
CA ASP A 129 13.88 -14.97 -4.42
C ASP A 129 12.63 -15.58 -3.75
N TYR A 130 11.84 -14.77 -3.05
CA TYR A 130 10.58 -15.17 -2.39
C TYR A 130 9.36 -14.38 -2.88
N MET A 131 9.45 -13.72 -4.04
CA MET A 131 8.29 -13.04 -4.60
C MET A 131 7.27 -14.06 -5.11
N ALA A 132 5.99 -13.81 -4.84
CA ALA A 132 4.87 -14.56 -5.36
C ALA A 132 3.98 -13.65 -6.22
N ARG A 133 3.31 -14.28 -7.19
CA ARG A 133 2.35 -13.59 -8.05
C ARG A 133 1.26 -12.93 -7.21
N THR A 134 0.98 -11.67 -7.51
CA THR A 134 -0.10 -10.93 -6.89
C THR A 134 -1.45 -11.55 -7.26
N PRO A 135 -2.29 -11.95 -6.30
CA PRO A 135 -3.62 -12.48 -6.57
C PRO A 135 -4.46 -11.51 -7.38
N HIS A 136 -5.25 -12.03 -8.32
CA HIS A 136 -6.04 -11.19 -9.23
C HIS A 136 -7.00 -10.24 -8.51
N TRP A 137 -7.56 -10.67 -7.38
CA TRP A 137 -8.51 -9.90 -6.57
C TRP A 137 -7.83 -8.77 -5.78
N ALA A 138 -6.50 -8.84 -5.64
CA ALA A 138 -5.70 -7.84 -4.95
C ALA A 138 -5.16 -6.75 -5.89
N LEU A 139 -5.24 -6.96 -7.20
CA LEU A 139 -4.73 -6.01 -8.19
C LEU A 139 -5.53 -4.70 -8.14
N PHE A 140 -4.84 -3.59 -8.42
CA PHE A 140 -5.51 -2.31 -8.60
C PHE A 140 -6.57 -2.39 -9.70
N GLY A 141 -7.80 -1.94 -9.43
CA GLY A 141 -8.92 -2.03 -10.36
C GLY A 141 -9.65 -3.39 -10.38
N ALA A 142 -9.27 -4.35 -9.53
CA ALA A 142 -10.01 -5.58 -9.36
C ALA A 142 -11.41 -5.30 -8.77
N ASN A 143 -12.39 -6.13 -9.11
CA ASN A 143 -13.77 -5.99 -8.63
C ASN A 143 -13.85 -6.10 -7.09
N GLU A 144 -12.99 -6.92 -6.51
CA GLU A 144 -12.92 -7.18 -5.08
C GLU A 144 -12.23 -6.05 -4.29
N ARG A 145 -11.46 -5.19 -4.98
CA ARG A 145 -10.67 -4.09 -4.37
C ARG A 145 -9.84 -4.57 -3.16
N SER A 146 -9.11 -5.66 -3.37
CA SER A 146 -8.33 -6.43 -2.39
C SER A 146 -9.08 -6.89 -1.14
N PHE A 147 -10.40 -7.05 -1.22
CA PHE A 147 -11.12 -7.83 -0.23
C PHE A 147 -10.94 -9.31 -0.56
N ASP A 148 -10.38 -10.09 0.36
CA ASP A 148 -10.12 -11.51 0.12
C ASP A 148 -11.45 -12.23 -0.20
N PRO A 149 -11.56 -12.94 -1.33
CA PRO A 149 -12.76 -13.71 -1.68
C PRO A 149 -13.16 -14.78 -0.65
N LYS A 150 -12.22 -15.21 0.20
CA LYS A 150 -12.49 -16.15 1.30
C LYS A 150 -13.18 -15.49 2.49
N ASP A 151 -13.06 -14.16 2.61
CA ASP A 151 -13.69 -13.41 3.67
C ASP A 151 -15.12 -13.01 3.30
N THR A 152 -15.95 -12.80 4.32
CA THR A 152 -17.33 -12.32 4.14
C THR A 152 -17.41 -10.82 4.42
N ARG A 153 -17.79 -10.03 3.41
CA ARG A 153 -17.95 -8.58 3.58
C ARG A 153 -19.25 -8.28 4.34
N HIS A 154 -19.12 -7.80 5.57
CA HIS A 154 -20.25 -7.35 6.37
C HIS A 154 -20.54 -5.87 6.12
N GLN A 155 -21.50 -5.58 5.25
CA GLN A 155 -22.05 -4.24 5.11
C GLN A 155 -23.14 -4.02 6.16
N ARG A 156 -23.03 -2.94 6.93
CA ARG A 156 -24.14 -2.52 7.79
C ARG A 156 -25.32 -2.17 6.89
N LYS A 157 -26.47 -2.80 7.09
CA LYS A 157 -27.72 -2.41 6.39
C LYS A 157 -28.02 -0.95 6.75
N ASN A 158 -27.99 -0.06 5.77
CA ASN A 158 -28.39 1.32 5.98
C ASN A 158 -29.88 1.34 6.40
N LYS A 159 -30.17 1.81 7.62
CA LYS A 159 -31.36 2.64 7.81
C LYS A 159 -31.14 3.86 6.91
N SER A 160 -32.01 4.01 5.91
CA SER A 160 -32.23 5.16 5.02
C SER A 160 -31.22 6.32 5.08
N LYS A 161 -30.65 6.65 3.91
CA LYS A 161 -30.02 7.94 3.59
C LYS A 161 -30.78 9.10 4.26
N ALA A 162 -30.18 9.72 5.28
CA ALA A 162 -30.44 11.12 5.56
C ALA A 162 -29.40 11.90 4.77
N ILE A 163 -29.83 12.50 3.66
CA ILE A 163 -29.12 13.61 3.03
C ILE A 163 -29.28 14.78 4.00
N SER A 164 -28.25 15.03 4.81
CA SER A 164 -28.01 16.25 5.61
C SER A 164 -26.59 16.06 6.12
N GLY A 165 -25.58 16.79 5.67
CA GLY A 165 -25.48 18.24 5.87
C GLY A 165 -24.95 18.47 7.28
N CYS A 166 -23.67 18.87 7.36
CA CYS A 166 -22.79 19.13 8.51
C CYS A 166 -21.73 18.04 8.76
#